data_AF-A0A9E3VIV0-F1
#
_entry.id   AF-A0A9E3VIV0-F1
#
_cell.length_a   1.000
_cell.length_b   1.000
_cell.length_c   1.000
_cell.angle_alpha   90.00
_cell.angle_beta   90.00
_cell.angle_gamma   90.00
#
_symmetry.space_group_name_H-M   'P 1'
#
loop_
_entity.id
_entity.type
_entity.pdbx_description
1 polymer ?
#
loop_
_entity_poly.entity_id
_entity_poly.type
_entity_poly.pdbx_seq_one_letter_code
_entity_poly.pdbx_strand_id
1 'polypeptide(L)'
;MKHLPCSLPRLLSAHTLAFCFLVGTLGCSRNALVGTVQNVRGETLPGVAVTIKGTNFQATTNGLGEYRFPAVPGKHTITFAKTGYTQGVLELTVDQPRPITATTVSLWPLPESKGVYLFEDYRYTRADVITPAPWRRKRDSEIIFGFKRGIEASTTNPQPMIVCYNKAMPLEVKLSRLEQMEVEPDIGQTTLKAIQVWSRAEDIPVVSEAIDEPEQELRHLVLQNPLAPGAYAVHWGGLASGQASEEQRVFCFRVADPNAPPVEEAPTASPQSETTKKGEAPVLPPETGEPAMDDEG
;
A
#
# COMPACT_ATOMS: atom_id res chain seq x y z
N MET A 1 68.85 87.55 24.02
CA MET A 1 68.61 87.19 22.59
C MET A 1 67.33 86.38 22.57
N LYS A 2 66.19 86.98 22.21
CA LYS A 2 65.61 87.14 20.85
C LYS A 2 64.52 86.08 20.58
N HIS A 3 63.27 86.58 20.54
CA HIS A 3 62.09 86.17 19.74
C HIS A 3 61.36 84.82 20.01
N LEU A 4 60.13 84.92 20.56
CA LEU A 4 58.78 84.73 19.94
C LEU A 4 58.53 83.53 18.94
N PRO A 5 57.26 83.13 18.74
CA PRO A 5 56.77 81.75 18.68
C PRO A 5 56.23 81.32 17.29
N CYS A 6 55.85 80.05 17.14
CA CYS A 6 55.05 79.52 16.00
C CYS A 6 54.47 78.16 16.41
N SER A 7 53.30 77.69 16.01
CA SER A 7 52.08 78.25 15.42
C SER A 7 51.12 77.06 15.36
N LEU A 8 49.93 77.17 15.97
CA LEU A 8 48.77 76.31 15.63
C LEU A 8 48.32 76.66 14.21
N PRO A 9 47.59 75.81 13.43
CA PRO A 9 46.15 75.68 13.68
C PRO A 9 45.39 74.43 13.15
N ARG A 10 44.12 74.35 13.59
CA ARG A 10 42.88 73.84 12.95
C ARG A 10 42.65 72.32 12.84
N LEU A 11 41.68 71.75 13.57
CA LEU A 11 40.21 71.75 13.36
C LEU A 11 39.78 71.00 12.10
N LEU A 12 39.14 69.84 12.27
CA LEU A 12 37.91 69.48 11.53
C LEU A 12 37.16 68.31 12.20
N SER A 13 35.85 68.51 12.26
CA SER A 13 34.81 67.74 12.94
C SER A 13 34.17 66.71 12.00
N ALA A 14 33.76 65.56 12.53
CA ALA A 14 32.64 64.74 12.04
C ALA A 14 32.26 63.74 13.16
N HIS A 15 31.33 64.04 14.08
CA HIS A 15 29.87 64.00 13.95
C HIS A 15 29.31 62.79 13.17
N THR A 16 28.67 61.90 13.96
CA THR A 16 27.48 61.08 13.66
C THR A 16 27.59 59.94 12.64
N LEU A 17 27.56 58.70 13.14
CA LEU A 17 26.39 57.83 12.93
C LEU A 17 26.41 56.70 13.98
N ALA A 18 25.61 56.87 15.03
CA ALA A 18 25.16 55.75 15.84
C ALA A 18 24.23 54.90 14.97
N PHE A 19 24.81 53.93 14.26
CA PHE A 19 24.04 52.90 13.59
C PHE A 19 23.61 51.91 14.68
N CYS A 20 22.46 52.21 15.28
CA CYS A 20 21.66 51.23 16.00
C CYS A 20 21.43 50.05 15.06
N PHE A 21 22.29 49.03 15.18
CA PHE A 21 21.99 47.68 14.74
C PHE A 21 20.81 47.22 15.59
N LEU A 22 19.61 47.59 15.15
CA LEU A 22 18.37 46.97 15.54
C LEU A 22 18.45 45.55 15.00
N VAL A 23 19.16 44.70 15.75
CA VAL A 23 19.14 43.25 15.59
C VAL A 23 17.68 42.88 15.70
N GLY A 24 17.06 42.64 14.55
CA GLY A 24 15.72 42.08 14.47
C GLY A 24 15.75 40.80 15.30
N THR A 25 15.11 40.84 16.46
CA THR A 25 14.78 39.64 17.21
C THR A 25 13.86 38.85 16.30
N LEU A 26 14.43 37.95 15.50
CA LEU A 26 13.72 36.80 14.98
C LEU A 26 13.07 36.18 16.20
N GLY A 27 11.76 36.39 16.32
CA GLY A 27 10.95 35.86 17.40
C GLY A 27 10.98 34.35 17.27
N CYS A 28 12.02 33.73 17.83
CA CYS A 28 12.02 32.33 18.16
C CYS A 28 10.86 32.19 19.14
N SER A 29 9.72 31.66 18.68
CA SER A 29 8.60 31.36 19.55
C SER A 29 9.11 30.43 20.63
N ARG A 30 9.39 31.00 21.82
CA ARG A 30 9.99 30.27 22.95
C ARG A 30 9.09 29.13 23.42
N ASN A 31 7.81 29.16 23.05
CA ASN A 31 6.82 28.14 23.37
C ASN A 31 6.33 27.53 22.07
N ALA A 32 6.91 26.38 21.71
CA ALA A 32 6.57 25.67 20.50
C ALA A 32 6.32 24.20 20.80
N LEU A 33 5.31 23.66 20.13
CA LEU A 33 5.07 22.26 19.98
C LEU A 33 5.86 21.77 18.77
N VAL A 34 6.76 20.83 18.98
CA VAL A 34 7.57 20.20 17.93
C VAL A 34 7.29 18.71 17.95
N GLY A 35 7.21 18.07 16.79
CA GLY A 35 7.12 16.63 16.70
C GLY A 35 7.72 16.12 15.40
N THR A 36 7.80 14.81 15.29
CA THR A 36 8.31 14.11 14.11
C THR A 36 7.27 13.13 13.59
N VAL A 37 7.27 12.96 12.28
CA VAL A 37 6.47 11.94 11.59
C VAL A 37 7.41 11.00 10.85
N GLN A 38 7.17 9.71 10.99
CA GLN A 38 7.93 8.65 10.32
C GLN A 38 6.98 7.60 9.74
N ASN A 39 7.53 6.68 8.94
CA ASN A 39 6.81 5.47 8.56
C ASN A 39 7.08 4.35 9.57
N VAL A 40 6.46 3.19 9.35
CA VAL A 40 6.59 2.04 10.26
C VAL A 40 7.95 1.33 10.22
N ARG A 41 8.86 1.73 9.30
CA ARG A 41 10.29 1.36 9.35
C ARG A 41 11.14 2.34 10.18
N GLY A 42 10.54 3.42 10.69
CA GLY A 42 11.27 4.49 11.37
C GLY A 42 11.93 5.51 10.44
N GLU A 43 11.64 5.46 9.13
CA GLU A 43 12.15 6.45 8.18
C GLU A 43 11.30 7.72 8.27
N THR A 44 11.95 8.89 8.39
CA THR A 44 11.27 10.18 8.51
C THR A 44 10.44 10.50 7.27
N LEU A 45 9.24 11.04 7.45
CA LEU A 45 8.32 11.35 6.36
C LEU A 45 8.24 12.86 6.09
N PRO A 46 8.87 13.36 5.02
CA PRO A 46 8.69 14.73 4.58
C PRO A 46 7.34 14.93 3.85
N GLY A 47 6.86 16.17 3.83
CA GLY A 47 5.67 16.54 3.07
C GLY A 47 4.35 15.99 3.63
N VAL A 48 4.30 15.65 4.93
CA VAL A 48 3.05 15.27 5.62
C VAL A 48 2.30 16.54 5.98
N ALA A 49 1.04 16.65 5.58
CA ALA A 49 0.16 17.72 6.00
C ALA A 49 -0.25 17.50 7.46
N VAL A 50 0.03 18.48 8.31
CA VAL A 50 -0.30 18.44 9.75
C VAL A 50 -1.30 19.54 10.05
N THR A 51 -2.43 19.20 10.67
CA THR A 51 -3.47 20.18 11.00
C THR A 51 -4.00 19.97 12.42
N ILE A 52 -4.31 21.05 13.12
CA ILE A 52 -4.93 20.98 14.45
C ILE A 52 -6.43 21.20 14.31
N LYS A 53 -7.25 20.17 14.63
CA LYS A 53 -8.71 20.24 14.51
C LYS A 53 -9.27 21.43 15.31
N GLY A 54 -10.23 22.13 14.72
CA GLY A 54 -10.88 23.30 15.34
C GLY A 54 -10.06 24.60 15.29
N THR A 55 -8.92 24.61 14.59
CA THR A 55 -8.09 25.81 14.39
C THR A 55 -7.71 25.97 12.92
N ASN A 56 -7.13 27.12 12.56
CA ASN A 56 -6.54 27.35 11.24
C ASN A 56 -5.04 26.98 11.18
N PHE A 57 -4.49 26.33 12.21
CA PHE A 57 -3.08 25.95 12.22
C PHE A 57 -2.84 24.76 11.29
N GLN A 58 -1.98 24.98 10.30
CA GLN A 58 -1.52 23.98 9.35
C GLN A 58 0.00 24.08 9.22
N ALA A 59 0.64 22.93 9.06
CA ALA A 59 2.06 22.82 8.79
C ALA A 59 2.32 21.67 7.82
N THR A 60 3.54 21.62 7.30
CA THR A 60 4.02 20.50 6.49
C THR A 60 5.35 20.03 7.05
N THR A 61 5.53 18.72 7.18
CA THR A 61 6.80 18.18 7.69
C THR A 61 7.96 18.48 6.75
N ASN A 62 9.11 18.85 7.32
CA ASN A 62 10.33 19.16 6.58
C ASN A 62 11.06 17.87 6.13
N GLY A 63 12.27 18.01 5.56
CA GLY A 63 13.12 16.90 5.12
C GLY A 63 13.50 15.89 6.22
N LEU A 64 13.42 16.29 7.49
CA LEU A 64 13.67 15.45 8.67
C LEU A 64 12.37 14.91 9.28
N GLY A 65 11.22 15.09 8.62
CA GLY A 65 9.92 14.69 9.14
C GLY A 65 9.40 15.56 10.29
N GLU A 66 10.04 16.69 10.58
CA GLU A 66 9.68 17.54 11.71
C GLU A 66 8.58 18.52 11.34
N TYR A 67 7.68 18.79 12.29
CA TYR A 67 6.69 19.85 12.23
C TYR A 67 6.74 20.73 13.49
N ARG A 68 6.24 21.96 13.39
CA ARG A 68 6.22 22.91 14.50
C ARG A 68 4.94 23.74 14.51
N PHE A 69 4.36 23.90 15.69
CA PHE A 69 3.27 24.83 15.97
C PHE A 69 3.57 25.69 17.21
N PRO A 70 2.91 26.85 17.36
CA PRO A 70 2.88 27.55 18.64
C PRO A 70 2.27 26.66 19.74
N ALA A 71 2.92 26.56 20.91
CA ALA A 71 2.40 25.79 22.04
C ALA A 71 1.31 26.58 22.78
N VAL A 72 0.07 26.49 22.30
CA VAL A 72 -1.10 27.11 22.92
C VAL A 72 -1.66 26.16 23.98
N PRO A 73 -1.93 26.62 25.22
CA PRO A 73 -2.58 25.79 26.23
C PRO A 73 -3.94 25.27 25.78
N GLY A 74 -4.25 24.02 26.14
CA GLY A 74 -5.50 23.35 25.80
C GLY A 74 -5.31 21.92 25.31
N LYS A 75 -6.44 21.26 25.03
CA LYS A 75 -6.49 19.95 24.39
C LYS A 75 -6.47 20.13 22.88
N HIS A 76 -5.60 19.39 22.20
CA HIS A 76 -5.43 19.45 20.76
C HIS A 76 -5.58 18.06 20.16
N THR A 77 -6.30 17.98 19.05
CA THR A 77 -6.33 16.79 18.19
C THR A 77 -5.63 17.17 16.89
N ILE A 78 -4.43 16.62 16.70
CA ILE A 78 -3.58 16.86 15.53
C ILE A 78 -3.81 15.73 14.54
N THR A 79 -4.05 16.05 13.28
CA THR A 79 -4.20 15.07 12.20
C THR A 79 -3.04 15.17 11.21
N PHE A 80 -2.67 14.01 10.68
CA PHE A 80 -1.54 13.83 9.77
C PHE A 80 -2.04 13.14 8.51
N ALA A 81 -1.81 13.77 7.35
CA ALA A 81 -2.24 13.24 6.07
C ALA A 81 -1.10 13.28 5.06
N LYS A 82 -0.89 12.15 4.38
CA LYS A 82 0.05 12.03 3.27
C LYS A 82 -0.51 11.03 2.26
N THR A 83 -0.51 11.40 0.98
CA THR A 83 -0.97 10.51 -0.09
C THR A 83 -0.20 9.20 -0.07
N GLY A 84 -0.92 8.08 -0.16
CA GLY A 84 -0.35 6.73 -0.11
C GLY A 84 -0.02 6.22 1.30
N TYR A 85 -0.44 6.93 2.36
CA TYR A 85 -0.27 6.51 3.75
C TYR A 85 -1.61 6.57 4.50
N THR A 86 -1.70 5.82 5.59
CA THR A 86 -2.81 5.90 6.53
C THR A 86 -2.87 7.29 7.17
N GLN A 87 -4.07 7.68 7.60
CA GLN A 87 -4.23 8.91 8.38
C GLN A 87 -3.70 8.70 9.79
N GLY A 88 -2.96 9.67 10.30
CA GLY A 88 -2.52 9.69 11.69
C GLY A 88 -3.34 10.67 12.53
N VAL A 89 -3.54 10.34 13.80
CA VAL A 89 -4.12 11.24 14.81
C VAL A 89 -3.27 11.22 16.07
N LEU A 90 -2.99 12.41 16.61
CA LEU A 90 -2.34 12.58 17.91
C LEU A 90 -3.20 13.48 18.78
N GLU A 91 -3.62 12.96 19.93
CA GLU A 91 -4.26 13.74 20.98
C GLU A 91 -3.20 14.18 21.99
N LEU A 92 -3.18 15.48 22.31
CA LEU A 92 -2.22 16.06 23.23
C LEU A 92 -2.87 17.14 24.08
N THR A 93 -2.50 17.19 25.37
CA THR A 93 -2.86 18.30 26.25
C THR A 93 -1.62 19.16 26.54
N VAL A 94 -1.76 20.46 26.36
CA VAL A 94 -0.76 21.47 26.68
C VAL A 94 -1.23 22.21 27.92
N ASP A 95 -0.61 21.96 29.07
CA ASP A 95 -1.05 22.58 30.34
C ASP A 95 -0.65 24.05 30.46
N GLN A 96 0.52 24.39 29.94
CA GLN A 96 1.12 25.71 30.04
C GLN A 96 1.89 26.04 28.76
N PRO A 97 2.05 27.33 28.40
CA PRO A 97 2.78 27.74 27.22
C PRO A 97 4.28 27.54 27.45
N ARG A 98 4.79 26.36 27.08
CA ARG A 98 6.21 25.95 27.16
C ARG A 98 6.61 25.17 25.90
N PRO A 99 7.91 24.97 25.63
CA PRO A 99 8.35 23.97 24.67
C PRO A 99 7.79 22.58 25.00
N ILE A 100 7.18 21.93 24.00
CA ILE A 100 6.68 20.56 24.10
C ILE A 100 7.20 19.77 22.91
N THR A 101 7.75 18.59 23.21
CA THR A 101 8.07 17.59 22.19
C THR A 101 6.94 16.57 22.18
N ALA A 102 6.23 16.48 21.07
CA ALA A 102 5.18 15.51 20.85
C ALA A 102 5.78 14.13 20.59
N THR A 103 5.04 13.09 20.95
CA THR A 103 5.38 11.71 20.57
C THR A 103 5.44 11.59 19.06
N THR A 104 6.42 10.83 18.57
CA THR A 104 6.56 10.55 17.14
C THR A 104 5.34 9.79 16.60
N VAL A 105 4.77 10.29 15.51
CA VAL A 105 3.65 9.66 14.83
C VAL A 105 4.18 8.77 13.71
N SER A 106 3.74 7.51 13.68
CA SER A 106 4.11 6.56 12.62
C SER A 106 2.92 6.34 11.68
N LEU A 107 3.13 6.55 10.38
CA LEU A 107 2.12 6.29 9.34
C LEU A 107 2.44 4.99 8.59
N TRP A 108 1.41 4.24 8.23
CA TRP A 108 1.54 3.02 7.44
C TRP A 108 1.39 3.33 5.95
N PRO A 109 2.23 2.77 5.06
CA PRO A 109 1.96 2.85 3.63
C PRO A 109 0.66 2.11 3.30
N LEU A 110 -0.12 2.64 2.37
CA LEU A 110 -1.31 1.96 1.86
C LEU A 110 -0.94 1.10 0.64
N PRO A 111 -1.51 -0.10 0.51
CA PRO A 111 -1.46 -0.85 -0.76
C PRO A 111 -2.13 -0.07 -1.90
N GLU A 112 -1.75 -0.36 -3.14
CA GLU A 112 -2.27 0.35 -4.33
C GLU A 112 -3.78 0.17 -4.56
N SER A 113 -4.35 -0.93 -4.06
CA SER A 113 -5.76 -1.25 -4.25
C SER A 113 -6.33 -2.06 -3.09
N LYS A 114 -7.66 -2.11 -2.97
CA LYS A 114 -8.32 -2.93 -1.95
C LYS A 114 -8.02 -4.42 -2.14
N GLY A 115 -7.86 -5.15 -1.03
CA GLY A 115 -7.63 -6.59 -1.05
C GLY A 115 -6.96 -7.12 0.21
N VAL A 116 -6.43 -8.33 0.10
CA VAL A 116 -5.64 -8.99 1.14
C VAL A 116 -4.21 -9.14 0.64
N TYR A 117 -3.26 -8.87 1.52
CA TYR A 117 -1.84 -8.81 1.22
C TYR A 117 -1.02 -9.56 2.25
N LEU A 118 0.08 -10.15 1.81
CA LEU A 118 1.19 -10.51 2.67
C LEU A 118 2.11 -9.28 2.76
N PHE A 119 2.44 -8.84 3.96
CA PHE A 119 3.33 -7.69 4.18
C PHE A 119 4.65 -8.14 4.81
N GLU A 120 5.71 -8.09 4.03
CA GLU A 120 7.05 -8.57 4.43
C GLU A 120 8.10 -7.64 3.87
N ASP A 121 9.15 -7.35 4.64
CA ASP A 121 10.23 -6.44 4.24
C ASP A 121 9.74 -5.10 3.67
N TYR A 122 8.64 -4.59 4.23
CA TYR A 122 7.95 -3.36 3.80
C TYR A 122 7.42 -3.41 2.36
N ARG A 123 7.09 -4.61 1.89
CA ARG A 123 6.50 -4.87 0.58
C ARG A 123 5.16 -5.58 0.74
N TYR A 124 4.17 -5.10 0.00
CA TYR A 124 2.88 -5.75 -0.12
C TYR A 124 2.91 -6.74 -1.30
N THR A 125 2.71 -8.02 -1.02
CA THR A 125 2.44 -9.05 -2.01
C THR A 125 0.95 -9.36 -2.00
N ARG A 126 0.27 -9.09 -3.10
CA ARG A 126 -1.18 -9.28 -3.19
C ARG A 126 -1.52 -10.77 -3.23
N ALA A 127 -2.48 -11.19 -2.42
CA ALA A 127 -3.04 -12.53 -2.49
C ALA A 127 -3.83 -12.74 -3.79
N ASP A 128 -3.88 -13.99 -4.26
CA ASP A 128 -4.64 -14.34 -5.45
C ASP A 128 -6.13 -14.22 -5.19
N VAL A 129 -6.81 -13.40 -5.99
CA VAL A 129 -8.26 -13.22 -5.88
C VAL A 129 -8.95 -14.23 -6.77
N ILE A 130 -9.78 -15.07 -6.15
CA ILE A 130 -10.47 -16.16 -6.82
C ILE A 130 -11.94 -16.17 -6.39
N THR A 131 -12.86 -16.44 -7.33
CA THR A 131 -14.27 -16.70 -7.02
C THR A 131 -14.49 -18.22 -7.04
N PRO A 132 -14.74 -18.87 -5.89
CA PRO A 132 -15.03 -20.29 -5.84
C PRO A 132 -16.35 -20.62 -6.54
N ALA A 133 -16.44 -21.82 -7.09
CA ALA A 133 -17.65 -22.40 -7.65
C ALA A 133 -18.11 -23.60 -6.81
N PRO A 134 -19.41 -23.93 -6.81
CA PRO A 134 -19.90 -25.14 -6.18
C PRO A 134 -19.45 -26.38 -6.98
N TRP A 135 -19.02 -27.43 -6.27
CA TRP A 135 -18.62 -28.72 -6.81
C TRP A 135 -19.23 -29.84 -5.98
N ARG A 136 -19.51 -30.99 -6.60
CA ARG A 136 -19.89 -32.21 -5.86
C ARG A 136 -18.64 -32.99 -5.52
N ARG A 137 -18.35 -33.17 -4.22
CA ARG A 137 -17.21 -33.96 -3.76
C ARG A 137 -17.44 -35.44 -4.10
N LYS A 138 -16.45 -36.10 -4.70
CA LYS A 138 -16.61 -37.46 -5.23
C LYS A 138 -16.82 -38.53 -4.14
N ARG A 139 -16.34 -38.29 -2.92
CA ARG A 139 -16.39 -39.28 -1.82
C ARG A 139 -17.83 -39.53 -1.32
N ASP A 140 -18.64 -38.49 -1.25
CA ASP A 140 -19.96 -38.49 -0.58
C ASP A 140 -21.00 -37.59 -1.24
N SER A 141 -20.68 -37.03 -2.42
CA SER A 141 -21.53 -36.14 -3.20
C SER A 141 -21.98 -34.86 -2.47
N GLU A 142 -21.28 -34.46 -1.39
CA GLU A 142 -21.48 -33.19 -0.70
C GLU A 142 -21.16 -32.01 -1.64
N ILE A 143 -21.96 -30.93 -1.58
CA ILE A 143 -21.65 -29.70 -2.30
C ILE A 143 -20.62 -28.90 -1.50
N ILE A 144 -19.42 -28.77 -2.07
CA ILE A 144 -18.32 -27.96 -1.55
C ILE A 144 -18.08 -26.76 -2.46
N PHE A 145 -17.46 -25.70 -1.93
CA PHE A 145 -17.04 -24.55 -2.73
C PHE A 145 -15.53 -24.60 -2.95
N GLY A 146 -15.08 -24.43 -4.19
CA GLY A 146 -13.67 -24.56 -4.54
C GLY A 146 -13.34 -24.07 -5.94
N PHE A 147 -12.06 -24.17 -6.30
CA PHE A 147 -11.54 -23.65 -7.57
C PHE A 147 -10.37 -24.50 -8.11
N LYS A 148 -10.20 -24.51 -9.43
CA LYS A 148 -9.14 -25.27 -10.13
C LYS A 148 -7.82 -24.50 -10.26
N ARG A 149 -7.88 -23.16 -10.21
CA ARG A 149 -6.73 -22.29 -10.46
C ARG A 149 -5.61 -22.55 -9.46
N GLY A 150 -4.36 -22.51 -9.93
CA GLY A 150 -3.18 -22.50 -9.06
C GLY A 150 -3.14 -21.26 -8.16
N ILE A 151 -2.33 -21.33 -7.11
CA ILE A 151 -2.10 -20.22 -6.18
C ILE A 151 -0.63 -19.83 -6.33
N GLU A 152 -0.40 -18.62 -6.80
CA GLU A 152 0.90 -18.05 -7.17
C GLU A 152 1.47 -17.23 -6.01
N ALA A 153 0.63 -16.45 -5.32
CA ALA A 153 1.04 -15.67 -4.16
C ALA A 153 1.61 -16.60 -3.08
N SER A 154 2.84 -16.34 -2.65
CA SER A 154 3.56 -17.21 -1.71
C SER A 154 4.49 -16.44 -0.78
N THR A 155 4.81 -17.07 0.35
CA THR A 155 5.80 -16.63 1.33
C THR A 155 6.53 -17.85 1.90
N THR A 156 7.77 -17.67 2.35
CA THR A 156 8.52 -18.66 3.15
C THR A 156 8.38 -18.42 4.65
N ASN A 157 7.76 -17.31 5.07
CA ASN A 157 7.53 -16.99 6.46
C ASN A 157 6.32 -17.78 6.98
N PRO A 158 6.46 -18.61 8.03
CA PRO A 158 5.33 -19.33 8.61
C PRO A 158 4.42 -18.43 9.46
N GLN A 159 4.84 -17.20 9.79
CA GLN A 159 4.00 -16.19 10.45
C GLN A 159 3.97 -14.90 9.63
N PRO A 160 3.38 -14.94 8.41
CA PRO A 160 3.31 -13.75 7.59
C PRO A 160 2.37 -12.72 8.21
N MET A 161 2.70 -11.43 8.08
CA MET A 161 1.76 -10.36 8.42
C MET A 161 0.70 -10.30 7.32
N ILE A 162 -0.51 -10.76 7.62
CA ILE A 162 -1.63 -10.77 6.67
C ILE A 162 -2.42 -9.47 6.85
N VAL A 163 -2.37 -8.59 5.85
CA VAL A 163 -2.99 -7.27 5.88
C VAL A 163 -4.21 -7.21 4.98
N CYS A 164 -5.37 -6.89 5.55
CA CYS A 164 -6.60 -6.59 4.83
C CYS A 164 -6.72 -5.08 4.65
N TYR A 165 -6.86 -4.61 3.41
CA TYR A 165 -7.11 -3.21 3.08
C TYR A 165 -8.49 -3.06 2.44
N ASN A 166 -9.50 -2.70 3.24
CA ASN A 166 -10.83 -2.29 2.78
C ASN A 166 -11.69 -1.82 3.96
N LYS A 167 -12.07 -0.55 3.98
CA LYS A 167 -12.96 0.05 5.00
C LYS A 167 -14.36 -0.59 5.08
N ALA A 168 -14.80 -1.28 4.04
CA ALA A 168 -16.14 -1.89 3.97
C ALA A 168 -16.15 -3.41 4.21
N MET A 169 -15.03 -4.02 4.61
CA MET A 169 -15.00 -5.48 4.86
C MET A 169 -15.72 -5.83 6.16
N PRO A 170 -16.51 -6.92 6.18
CA PRO A 170 -17.12 -7.41 7.41
C PRO A 170 -16.06 -7.80 8.45
N LEU A 171 -16.38 -7.64 9.74
CA LEU A 171 -15.46 -7.94 10.83
C LEU A 171 -15.16 -9.45 10.97
N GLU A 172 -16.11 -10.32 10.63
CA GLU A 172 -15.95 -11.78 10.72
C GLU A 172 -15.20 -12.32 9.49
N VAL A 173 -13.91 -12.09 9.47
CA VAL A 173 -12.97 -12.66 8.51
C VAL A 173 -12.56 -14.07 8.93
N LYS A 174 -12.45 -14.98 7.96
CA LYS A 174 -11.99 -16.36 8.16
C LYS A 174 -10.69 -16.58 7.42
N LEU A 175 -9.76 -17.28 8.07
CA LEU A 175 -8.59 -17.86 7.44
C LEU A 175 -8.80 -19.37 7.38
N SER A 176 -8.80 -19.96 6.19
CA SER A 176 -8.94 -21.41 6.00
C SER A 176 -7.67 -22.01 5.44
N ARG A 177 -7.27 -23.18 5.94
CA ARG A 177 -6.35 -24.08 5.24
C ARG A 177 -7.09 -24.70 4.05
N LEU A 178 -6.41 -24.79 2.92
CA LEU A 178 -6.93 -25.41 1.70
C LEU A 178 -6.31 -26.77 1.47
N GLU A 179 -7.09 -27.68 0.90
CA GLU A 179 -6.63 -28.96 0.38
C GLU A 179 -7.16 -29.23 -1.02
N GLN A 180 -6.50 -30.13 -1.74
CA GLN A 180 -7.00 -30.61 -3.03
C GLN A 180 -8.02 -31.71 -2.79
N MET A 181 -9.23 -31.51 -3.30
CA MET A 181 -10.34 -32.46 -3.21
C MET A 181 -10.74 -32.97 -4.59
N GLU A 182 -11.00 -34.28 -4.66
CA GLU A 182 -11.62 -34.89 -5.84
C GLU A 182 -13.10 -34.54 -5.93
N VAL A 183 -13.49 -34.04 -7.09
CA VAL A 183 -14.87 -33.67 -7.39
C VAL A 183 -15.38 -34.41 -8.62
N GLU A 184 -16.71 -34.54 -8.69
CA GLU A 184 -17.41 -35.05 -9.86
C GLU A 184 -17.16 -34.13 -11.06
N PRO A 185 -17.03 -34.70 -12.27
CA PRO A 185 -16.88 -33.90 -13.49
C PRO A 185 -18.16 -33.11 -13.79
N ASP A 186 -18.02 -31.95 -14.44
CA ASP A 186 -19.16 -31.17 -14.91
C ASP A 186 -20.04 -32.01 -15.85
N ILE A 187 -21.37 -31.88 -15.70
CA ILE A 187 -22.36 -32.53 -16.56
C ILE A 187 -22.18 -31.99 -17.98
N GLY A 188 -21.49 -32.76 -18.83
CA GLY A 188 -21.19 -32.38 -20.21
C GLY A 188 -19.77 -32.69 -20.69
N GLN A 189 -18.84 -33.05 -19.80
CA GLN A 189 -17.49 -33.49 -20.19
C GLN A 189 -17.39 -35.03 -20.23
N THR A 190 -17.02 -35.57 -21.38
CA THR A 190 -16.90 -37.03 -21.65
C THR A 190 -15.66 -37.67 -21.02
N THR A 191 -14.83 -36.90 -20.31
CA THR A 191 -13.57 -37.38 -19.74
C THR A 191 -13.76 -37.90 -18.32
N LEU A 192 -13.56 -39.21 -18.13
CA LEU A 192 -13.59 -39.94 -16.85
C LEU A 192 -12.46 -39.56 -15.85
N LYS A 193 -11.74 -38.45 -16.08
CA LYS A 193 -10.61 -38.07 -15.20
C LYS A 193 -11.13 -37.34 -13.96
N ALA A 194 -10.63 -37.75 -12.80
CA ALA A 194 -10.89 -37.07 -11.55
C ALA A 194 -10.46 -35.60 -11.65
N ILE A 195 -11.36 -34.68 -11.32
CA ILE A 195 -11.08 -33.26 -11.24
C ILE A 195 -10.61 -32.95 -9.83
N GLN A 196 -9.50 -32.23 -9.70
CA GLN A 196 -9.00 -31.73 -8.42
C GLN A 196 -9.32 -30.24 -8.31
N VAL A 197 -9.87 -29.85 -7.16
CA VAL A 197 -10.11 -28.44 -6.81
C VAL A 197 -9.53 -28.13 -5.44
N TRP A 198 -9.04 -26.92 -5.25
CA TRP A 198 -8.77 -26.40 -3.91
C TRP A 198 -10.09 -26.10 -3.21
N SER A 199 -10.26 -26.65 -2.01
CA SER A 199 -11.40 -26.36 -1.14
C SER A 199 -10.95 -26.28 0.32
N ARG A 200 -11.84 -25.76 1.17
CA ARG A 200 -11.59 -25.56 2.60
C ARG A 200 -11.44 -26.91 3.31
N ALA A 201 -10.29 -27.09 3.98
CA ALA A 201 -10.03 -28.22 4.85
C ALA A 201 -10.46 -27.90 6.30
N GLU A 202 -9.92 -26.82 6.86
CA GLU A 202 -10.17 -26.40 8.24
C GLU A 202 -9.99 -24.89 8.39
N ASP A 203 -10.61 -24.30 9.43
CA ASP A 203 -10.39 -22.90 9.79
C ASP A 203 -9.19 -22.77 10.73
N ILE A 204 -8.39 -21.75 10.46
CA ILE A 204 -7.29 -21.32 11.32
C ILE A 204 -7.80 -20.16 12.19
N PRO A 205 -7.66 -20.25 13.52
CA PRO A 205 -8.10 -19.18 14.40
C PRO A 205 -7.23 -17.93 14.21
N VAL A 206 -7.88 -16.80 13.94
CA VAL A 206 -7.25 -15.49 13.74
C VAL A 206 -8.02 -14.42 14.51
N VAL A 207 -7.31 -13.36 14.89
CA VAL A 207 -7.91 -12.14 15.45
C VAL A 207 -7.66 -11.00 14.45
N SER A 208 -8.68 -10.18 14.19
CA SER A 208 -8.59 -9.04 13.28
C SER A 208 -8.38 -7.74 14.06
N GLU A 209 -7.18 -7.18 14.00
CA GLU A 209 -6.81 -5.95 14.71
C GLU A 209 -6.65 -4.78 13.73
N ALA A 210 -7.05 -3.58 14.13
CA ALA A 210 -6.81 -2.38 13.33
C ALA A 210 -5.32 -2.00 13.39
N ILE A 211 -4.74 -1.70 12.23
CA ILE A 211 -3.37 -1.20 12.12
C ILE A 211 -3.34 0.33 12.29
N ASP A 212 -4.38 1.00 11.80
CA ASP A 212 -4.53 2.45 11.85
C ASP A 212 -5.83 2.86 12.55
N GLU A 213 -5.77 4.01 13.23
CA GLU A 213 -6.89 4.65 13.88
C GLU A 213 -6.93 6.13 13.48
N PRO A 214 -8.11 6.74 13.29
CA PRO A 214 -9.45 6.17 13.53
C PRO A 214 -10.08 5.48 12.31
N GLU A 215 -9.43 5.52 11.16
CA GLU A 215 -10.06 5.10 9.90
C GLU A 215 -10.17 3.57 9.76
N GLN A 216 -9.31 2.83 10.46
CA GLN A 216 -9.27 1.36 10.47
C GLN A 216 -9.28 0.75 9.07
N GLU A 217 -8.59 1.40 8.11
CA GLU A 217 -8.61 0.96 6.72
C GLU A 217 -7.73 -0.29 6.51
N LEU A 218 -6.64 -0.39 7.28
CA LEU A 218 -5.76 -1.53 7.34
C LEU A 218 -6.07 -2.34 8.59
N ARG A 219 -6.22 -3.65 8.40
CA ARG A 219 -6.36 -4.61 9.49
C ARG A 219 -5.36 -5.73 9.37
N HIS A 220 -4.77 -6.12 10.48
CA HIS A 220 -3.89 -7.26 10.59
C HIS A 220 -4.69 -8.48 11.05
N LEU A 221 -4.57 -9.60 10.33
CA LEU A 221 -5.04 -10.90 10.82
C LEU A 221 -3.93 -11.54 11.65
N VAL A 222 -4.04 -11.39 12.96
CA VAL A 222 -3.10 -11.93 13.93
C VAL A 222 -3.28 -13.44 14.02
N LEU A 223 -2.23 -14.16 13.63
CA LEU A 223 -2.13 -15.61 13.73
C LEU A 223 -1.84 -16.01 15.18
N GLN A 224 -2.60 -16.97 15.73
CA GLN A 224 -2.31 -17.51 17.07
C GLN A 224 -1.09 -18.44 17.09
N ASN A 225 -0.83 -19.14 15.98
CA ASN A 225 0.27 -20.08 15.81
C ASN A 225 0.88 -19.94 14.41
N PRO A 226 2.16 -20.31 14.22
CA PRO A 226 2.74 -20.43 12.89
C PRO A 226 1.93 -21.35 11.97
N LEU A 227 1.78 -20.94 10.72
CA LEU A 227 1.20 -21.72 9.65
C LEU A 227 2.20 -22.80 9.20
N ALA A 228 1.73 -24.04 9.12
CA ALA A 228 2.48 -25.11 8.46
C ALA A 228 2.55 -24.86 6.94
N PRO A 229 3.54 -25.41 6.22
CA PRO A 229 3.56 -25.33 4.77
C PRO A 229 2.25 -25.82 4.14
N GLY A 230 1.76 -25.10 3.14
CA GLY A 230 0.44 -25.35 2.56
C GLY A 230 -0.19 -24.17 1.84
N ALA A 231 -1.45 -24.35 1.43
CA ALA A 231 -2.26 -23.32 0.79
C ALA A 231 -3.31 -22.80 1.77
N TYR A 232 -3.59 -21.50 1.70
CA TYR A 232 -4.47 -20.79 2.62
C TYR A 232 -5.38 -19.83 1.85
N ALA A 233 -6.54 -19.53 2.43
CA ALA A 233 -7.48 -18.54 1.92
C ALA A 233 -8.02 -17.64 3.04
N VAL A 234 -7.97 -16.33 2.83
CA VAL A 234 -8.74 -15.36 3.60
C VAL A 234 -10.08 -15.13 2.89
N HIS A 235 -11.19 -15.21 3.62
CA HIS A 235 -12.53 -15.06 3.05
C HIS A 235 -13.60 -14.69 4.09
N TRP A 236 -14.76 -14.27 3.61
CA TRP A 236 -15.94 -13.92 4.43
C TRP A 236 -17.08 -14.89 4.15
N GLY A 237 -16.79 -16.20 4.19
CA GLY A 237 -17.76 -17.25 3.87
C GLY A 237 -17.78 -17.72 2.41
N GLY A 238 -16.91 -17.21 1.52
CA GLY A 238 -16.82 -17.67 0.12
C GLY A 238 -16.52 -19.17 -0.08
N LEU A 239 -16.09 -19.88 0.96
CA LEU A 239 -15.87 -21.34 0.97
C LEU A 239 -16.88 -22.11 1.83
N ALA A 240 -17.89 -21.44 2.40
CA ALA A 240 -18.89 -22.09 3.24
C ALA A 240 -20.03 -22.68 2.38
N SER A 241 -20.38 -23.94 2.66
CA SER A 241 -21.59 -24.55 2.12
C SER A 241 -22.83 -23.93 2.79
N GLY A 242 -23.71 -23.27 2.02
CA GLY A 242 -25.06 -22.92 2.48
C GLY A 242 -25.29 -21.51 3.00
N GLN A 243 -24.34 -20.57 2.85
CA GLN A 243 -24.61 -19.14 3.05
C GLN A 243 -24.12 -18.32 1.87
N ALA A 244 -25.02 -17.56 1.26
CA ALA A 244 -24.67 -16.55 0.28
C ALA A 244 -24.00 -15.38 1.02
N SER A 245 -22.68 -15.39 1.11
CA SER A 245 -21.94 -14.16 1.44
C SER A 245 -22.02 -13.19 0.26
N GLU A 246 -22.18 -11.90 0.55
CA GLU A 246 -22.08 -10.85 -0.46
C GLU A 246 -20.65 -10.79 -1.06
N GLU A 247 -19.64 -11.16 -0.26
CA GLU A 247 -18.27 -11.31 -0.71
C GLU A 247 -17.96 -12.79 -0.96
N GLN A 248 -18.17 -13.21 -2.21
CA GLN A 248 -17.89 -14.57 -2.66
C GLN A 248 -16.41 -14.80 -2.97
N ARG A 249 -15.60 -13.74 -3.11
CA ARG A 249 -14.18 -13.88 -3.43
C ARG A 249 -13.40 -14.38 -2.23
N VAL A 250 -12.37 -15.14 -2.54
CA VAL A 250 -11.37 -15.63 -1.60
C VAL A 250 -10.02 -15.10 -2.02
N PHE A 251 -9.15 -14.89 -1.04
CA PHE A 251 -7.82 -14.34 -1.22
C PHE A 251 -6.80 -15.39 -0.81
N CYS A 252 -6.16 -16.00 -1.81
CA CYS A 252 -5.34 -17.19 -1.62
C CYS A 252 -3.86 -16.88 -1.61
N PHE A 253 -3.12 -17.62 -0.78
CA PHE A 253 -1.67 -17.61 -0.76
C PHE A 253 -1.11 -18.96 -0.32
N ARG A 254 0.20 -19.15 -0.49
CA ARG A 254 0.92 -20.34 -0.05
C ARG A 254 1.99 -19.99 0.99
N VAL A 255 2.16 -20.87 1.96
CA VAL A 255 3.36 -20.92 2.81
C VAL A 255 4.23 -22.04 2.24
N ALA A 256 5.38 -21.68 1.68
CA ALA A 256 6.33 -22.61 1.12
C ALA A 256 7.00 -23.44 2.23
N ASP A 257 7.33 -24.69 1.94
CA ASP A 257 8.18 -25.48 2.82
C ASP A 257 9.64 -25.01 2.62
N PRO A 258 10.30 -24.46 3.64
CA PRO A 258 11.69 -24.01 3.52
C PRO A 258 12.67 -25.15 3.22
N ASN A 259 12.27 -26.40 3.45
CA ASN A 259 13.06 -27.60 3.19
C ASN A 259 12.65 -28.34 1.91
N ALA A 260 11.64 -27.84 1.17
CA ALA A 260 11.29 -28.46 -0.10
C ALA A 260 12.43 -28.27 -1.11
N PRO A 261 12.81 -29.33 -1.86
CA PRO A 261 13.78 -29.18 -2.93
C PRO A 261 13.28 -28.13 -3.94
N PRO A 262 14.17 -27.33 -4.55
CA PRO A 262 13.79 -26.41 -5.62
C PRO A 262 13.00 -27.19 -6.67
N VAL A 263 11.81 -26.70 -7.01
CA VAL A 263 11.04 -27.29 -8.12
C VAL A 263 11.85 -27.04 -9.38
N GLU A 264 12.42 -28.10 -9.95
CA GLU A 264 13.12 -28.05 -11.23
C GLU A 264 12.11 -27.53 -12.26
N GLU A 265 12.33 -26.30 -12.74
CA GLU A 265 11.51 -25.72 -13.81
C GLU A 265 11.54 -26.71 -14.98
N ALA A 266 10.39 -27.29 -15.30
CA ALA A 266 10.26 -28.12 -16.49
C ALA A 266 10.82 -27.32 -17.67
N PRO A 267 11.70 -27.90 -18.50
CA PRO A 267 12.45 -27.15 -19.49
C PRO A 267 11.47 -26.35 -20.34
N THR A 268 11.63 -25.02 -20.29
CA THR A 268 10.92 -24.10 -21.16
C THR A 268 11.20 -24.56 -22.58
N ALA A 269 10.18 -25.08 -23.26
CA ALA A 269 10.28 -25.39 -24.66
C ALA A 269 10.76 -24.12 -25.37
N SER A 270 11.98 -24.15 -25.89
CA SER A 270 12.56 -23.04 -26.64
C SER A 270 11.61 -22.70 -27.79
N PRO A 271 11.30 -21.43 -28.06
CA PRO A 271 10.52 -21.06 -29.22
C PRO A 271 11.27 -21.51 -30.47
N GLN A 272 10.70 -22.47 -31.21
CA GLN A 272 11.14 -22.70 -32.58
C GLN A 272 10.92 -21.40 -33.34
N SER A 273 12.02 -20.85 -33.85
CA SER A 273 12.10 -19.69 -34.72
C SER A 273 11.23 -19.89 -35.96
N GLU A 274 10.05 -19.28 -35.95
CA GLU A 274 9.23 -19.07 -37.14
C GLU A 274 9.97 -18.10 -38.06
N THR A 275 10.48 -18.63 -39.17
CA THR A 275 11.16 -17.82 -40.19
C THR A 275 10.09 -17.05 -40.96
N THR A 276 9.94 -15.76 -40.64
CA THR A 276 9.08 -14.83 -41.36
C THR A 276 9.57 -14.68 -42.81
N LYS A 277 8.78 -15.15 -43.78
CA LYS A 277 8.95 -14.81 -45.19
C LYS A 277 8.67 -13.32 -45.38
N LYS A 278 9.67 -12.62 -45.92
CA LYS A 278 9.68 -11.22 -46.32
C LYS A 278 8.63 -10.96 -47.41
N GLY A 279 7.94 -9.83 -47.30
CA GLY A 279 6.72 -9.51 -48.00
C GLY A 279 6.79 -9.36 -49.51
N GLU A 280 5.61 -9.52 -50.11
CA GLU A 280 5.29 -9.16 -51.48
C GLU A 280 4.09 -8.20 -51.44
N ALA A 281 4.26 -7.04 -52.06
CA ALA A 281 3.31 -5.92 -52.00
C ALA A 281 2.02 -6.24 -52.80
N PRO A 282 0.85 -5.71 -52.41
CA PRO A 282 -0.37 -5.87 -53.20
C PRO A 282 -0.30 -5.02 -54.47
N VAL A 283 -0.40 -5.66 -55.63
CA VAL A 283 -0.61 -5.02 -56.94
C VAL A 283 -2.07 -4.53 -57.01
N LEU A 284 -2.26 -3.23 -57.21
CA LEU A 284 -3.55 -2.61 -57.50
C LEU A 284 -4.09 -3.09 -58.88
N PRO A 285 -5.40 -3.33 -59.03
CA PRO A 285 -5.98 -3.69 -60.32
C PRO A 285 -6.00 -2.50 -61.29
N PRO A 286 -5.91 -2.74 -62.61
CA PRO A 286 -5.90 -1.66 -63.60
C PRO A 286 -7.30 -1.05 -63.79
N GLU A 287 -7.34 0.27 -63.90
CA GLU A 287 -8.51 1.07 -64.29
C GLU A 287 -9.06 0.60 -65.64
N THR A 288 -10.33 0.22 -65.67
CA THR A 288 -11.10 0.04 -66.90
C THR A 288 -11.50 1.41 -67.44
N GLY A 289 -10.89 1.82 -68.56
CA GLY A 289 -11.30 2.97 -69.34
C GLY A 289 -12.65 2.72 -70.03
N GLU A 290 -13.52 3.74 -69.97
CA GLU A 290 -14.75 3.84 -70.76
C GLU A 290 -14.41 3.97 -72.26
N PRO A 291 -15.16 3.31 -73.16
CA PRO A 291 -14.96 3.50 -74.60
C PRO A 291 -15.70 4.74 -75.11
N ALA A 292 -14.98 5.51 -75.93
CA ALA A 292 -15.50 6.62 -76.70
C ALA A 292 -16.50 6.17 -77.78
N MET A 293 -17.54 6.99 -77.94
CA MET A 293 -18.41 7.01 -79.11
C MET A 293 -17.60 7.43 -80.35
N ASP A 294 -17.66 6.61 -81.39
CA ASP A 294 -17.37 7.02 -82.76
C ASP A 294 -18.65 6.87 -83.62
N ASP A 295 -18.88 7.92 -84.39
CA ASP A 295 -19.97 8.19 -85.33
C ASP A 295 -19.69 7.56 -86.72
N GLU A 296 -20.76 7.41 -87.50
CA GLU A 296 -20.89 7.15 -88.95
C GLU A 296 -21.47 5.80 -89.42
N GLY A 297 -22.69 5.89 -89.98
CA GLY A 297 -23.39 4.87 -90.76
C GLY A 297 -24.91 5.01 -90.74
#